data_AF-A0A1H8BCD6-F1
#
_entry.id   AF-A0A1H8BCD6-F1
#
_cell.length_a   1.000
_cell.length_b   1.000
_cell.length_c   1.000
_cell.angle_alpha   90.00
_cell.angle_beta   90.00
_cell.angle_gamma   90.00
#
_symmetry.space_group_name_H-M   'P 1'
#
loop_
_entity.id
_entity.type
_entity.pdbx_description
1 polymer ?
#
loop_
_entity_poly.entity_id
_entity_poly.type
_entity_poly.pdbx_seq_one_letter_code
_entity_poly.pdbx_strand_id
1 'polypeptide(L)'
;MSTGFKPVDFRHDDALTRVSWDEFERLIAAYYRGQGFDVDHVGTGAGGRRTDGGIDMILRQGLETIVVQCKHWNCWKVPHNDVHQLIGVMHTAAATGAIVITSGEFTNAAIEAAAKFRHIRLIDGKVVRAMLGPIEEPAMPHLTLDAMPSWVSRARHRGAPTRTPALAIAGAFLTMLLALGVLYTYYMASFQKAELDIMRAATSQATRQIAAVAARPSAPFIRATQQREASTLNGHPVIVHDTPTTKAEIADWEAKNAESMRILEKTTPSVP
;
A
#
# COMPACT_ATOMS: atom_id res chain seq x y z
N MET A 1 -21.24 8.51 9.63
CA MET A 1 -21.82 7.75 10.75
C MET A 1 -20.66 7.27 11.62
N SER A 2 -20.44 7.90 12.78
CA SER A 2 -19.46 7.40 13.76
C SER A 2 -19.95 6.03 14.22
N THR A 3 -19.16 4.98 14.02
CA THR A 3 -19.42 3.69 14.66
C THR A 3 -19.59 3.92 16.15
N GLY A 4 -20.73 3.51 16.73
CA GLY A 4 -21.09 3.80 18.13
C GLY A 4 -20.19 3.14 19.18
N PHE A 5 -19.16 2.42 18.76
CA PHE A 5 -18.18 1.75 19.62
C PHE A 5 -17.01 2.68 19.93
N LYS A 6 -16.75 2.87 21.22
CA LYS A 6 -15.58 3.63 21.72
C LYS A 6 -14.44 2.66 21.99
N PRO A 7 -13.20 2.92 21.56
CA PRO A 7 -12.07 2.05 21.89
C PRO A 7 -11.80 2.06 23.40
N VAL A 8 -11.16 1.01 23.90
CA VAL A 8 -10.64 0.98 25.28
C VAL A 8 -9.49 1.97 25.45
N ASP A 9 -9.30 2.49 26.66
CA ASP A 9 -8.17 3.35 26.98
C ASP A 9 -6.90 2.51 27.14
N PHE A 10 -7.03 1.31 27.73
CA PHE A 10 -5.95 0.35 27.86
C PHE A 10 -6.34 -1.01 27.29
N ARG A 11 -5.54 -1.49 26.32
CA ARG A 11 -5.68 -2.83 25.77
C ARG A 11 -4.78 -3.79 26.56
N HIS A 12 -5.38 -4.81 27.14
CA HIS A 12 -4.66 -5.82 27.88
C HIS A 12 -3.98 -6.83 26.92
N ASP A 13 -2.88 -7.41 27.36
CA ASP A 13 -2.13 -8.45 26.65
C ASP A 13 -1.69 -9.55 27.63
N ASP A 14 -2.65 -10.34 28.08
CA ASP A 14 -2.47 -11.41 29.08
C ASP A 14 -3.30 -12.66 28.76
N ALA A 15 -3.14 -13.72 29.56
CA ALA A 15 -3.87 -14.98 29.43
C ALA A 15 -5.38 -14.78 29.23
N LEU A 16 -5.97 -13.91 30.05
CA LEU A 16 -7.41 -13.61 30.01
C LEU A 16 -7.86 -13.05 28.67
N THR A 17 -7.01 -12.31 27.95
CA THR A 17 -7.35 -11.82 26.59
C THR A 17 -7.23 -12.88 25.51
N ARG A 18 -6.56 -14.00 25.80
CA ARG A 18 -6.30 -15.11 24.87
C ARG A 18 -7.25 -16.30 25.05
N VAL A 19 -8.01 -16.37 26.15
CA VAL A 19 -9.03 -17.40 26.32
C VAL A 19 -10.19 -17.19 25.33
N SER A 20 -10.92 -18.25 25.01
CA SER A 20 -12.14 -18.11 24.20
C SER A 20 -13.27 -17.48 25.01
N TRP A 21 -14.31 -17.02 24.32
CA TRP A 21 -15.51 -16.46 24.96
C TRP A 21 -16.17 -17.45 25.93
N ASP A 22 -16.33 -18.71 25.50
CA ASP A 22 -16.92 -19.75 26.36
C ASP A 22 -16.03 -20.05 27.57
N GLU A 23 -14.70 -19.98 27.41
CA GLU A 23 -13.76 -20.18 28.51
C GLU A 23 -13.80 -19.03 29.50
N PHE A 24 -13.94 -17.78 29.01
CA PHE A 24 -14.17 -16.63 29.87
C PHE A 24 -15.42 -16.82 30.74
N GLU A 25 -16.54 -17.24 30.15
CA GLU A 25 -17.76 -17.54 30.90
C GLU A 25 -17.54 -18.67 31.93
N ARG A 26 -16.84 -19.75 31.53
CA ARG A 26 -16.50 -20.85 32.44
C ARG A 26 -15.65 -20.41 33.63
N LEU A 27 -14.65 -19.53 33.43
CA LEU A 27 -13.82 -18.99 34.50
C LEU A 27 -14.66 -18.17 35.49
N ILE A 28 -15.54 -17.31 34.99
CA ILE A 28 -16.45 -16.52 35.82
C ILE A 28 -17.41 -17.44 36.59
N ALA A 29 -17.97 -18.45 35.93
CA ALA A 29 -18.85 -19.42 36.57
C ALA A 29 -18.12 -20.21 37.67
N ALA A 30 -16.88 -20.65 37.41
CA ALA A 30 -16.05 -21.34 38.39
C ALA A 30 -15.75 -20.46 39.61
N TYR A 31 -15.44 -19.18 39.39
CA TYR A 31 -15.25 -18.20 40.46
C TYR A 31 -16.49 -18.11 41.35
N TYR A 32 -17.69 -17.88 40.77
CA TYR A 32 -18.91 -17.75 41.57
C TYR A 32 -19.33 -19.05 42.26
N ARG A 33 -19.10 -20.21 41.65
CA ARG A 33 -19.26 -21.51 42.35
C ARG A 33 -18.35 -21.59 43.57
N GLY A 34 -17.10 -21.16 43.45
CA GLY A 34 -16.16 -21.07 44.57
C GLY A 34 -16.61 -20.11 45.68
N GLN A 35 -17.40 -19.09 45.35
CA GLN A 35 -18.03 -18.17 46.31
C GLN A 35 -19.33 -18.73 46.93
N GLY A 36 -19.73 -19.97 46.59
CA GLY A 36 -20.91 -20.62 47.15
C GLY A 36 -22.23 -20.26 46.46
N PHE A 37 -22.18 -19.75 45.23
CA PHE A 37 -23.38 -19.63 44.39
C PHE A 37 -23.66 -20.94 43.66
N ASP A 38 -24.94 -21.26 43.52
CA ASP A 38 -25.39 -22.20 42.49
C ASP A 38 -25.43 -21.47 41.14
N VAL A 39 -24.84 -22.05 40.11
CA VAL A 39 -24.56 -21.37 38.83
C VAL A 39 -25.12 -22.17 37.67
N ASP A 40 -26.24 -21.66 37.13
CA ASP A 40 -26.90 -22.15 35.92
C ASP A 40 -26.30 -21.46 34.69
N HIS A 41 -25.57 -22.20 33.85
CA HIS A 41 -25.11 -21.71 32.55
C HIS A 41 -26.26 -21.76 31.54
N VAL A 42 -26.75 -20.60 31.12
CA VAL A 42 -27.89 -20.47 30.20
C VAL A 42 -27.49 -19.88 28.83
N GLY A 43 -26.25 -19.41 28.72
CA GLY A 43 -25.66 -18.89 27.50
C GLY A 43 -25.55 -19.91 26.36
N THR A 44 -25.42 -19.41 25.14
CA THR A 44 -25.41 -20.22 23.91
C THR A 44 -24.24 -21.20 23.79
N GLY A 45 -23.21 -21.10 24.65
CA GLY A 45 -22.03 -21.97 24.63
C GLY A 45 -22.24 -23.40 25.15
N ALA A 46 -23.35 -23.70 25.85
CA ALA A 46 -23.51 -24.99 26.54
C ALA A 46 -24.68 -25.88 26.08
N GLY A 47 -25.46 -25.48 25.08
CA GLY A 47 -26.46 -26.37 24.46
C GLY A 47 -27.85 -25.76 24.32
N GLY A 48 -28.16 -25.38 23.08
CA GLY A 48 -29.50 -25.54 22.47
C GLY A 48 -30.67 -24.71 22.99
N ARG A 49 -30.65 -24.12 24.19
CA ARG A 49 -31.78 -23.35 24.71
C ARG A 49 -31.42 -21.87 24.76
N ARG A 50 -31.83 -21.16 23.72
CA ARG A 50 -31.70 -19.72 23.59
C ARG A 50 -32.61 -19.06 24.64
N THR A 51 -32.07 -18.73 25.80
CA THR A 51 -32.71 -17.77 26.70
C THR A 51 -32.56 -16.38 26.10
N ASP A 52 -33.56 -15.55 26.30
CA ASP A 52 -33.75 -14.28 25.61
C ASP A 52 -32.49 -13.38 25.65
N GLY A 53 -31.86 -13.20 24.49
CA GLY A 53 -31.08 -12.03 24.08
C GLY A 53 -29.83 -11.57 24.85
N GLY A 54 -29.45 -12.10 26.02
CA GLY A 54 -28.29 -11.53 26.73
C GLY A 54 -27.94 -12.00 28.15
N ILE A 55 -28.37 -13.20 28.59
CA ILE A 55 -27.88 -13.80 29.85
C ILE A 55 -26.96 -14.96 29.51
N ASP A 56 -25.80 -14.99 30.16
CA ASP A 56 -24.84 -16.09 30.03
C ASP A 56 -24.95 -17.06 31.20
N MET A 57 -25.24 -16.54 32.41
CA MET A 57 -25.47 -17.36 33.61
C MET A 57 -26.48 -16.74 34.59
N ILE A 58 -27.12 -17.60 35.37
CA ILE A 58 -27.98 -17.24 36.50
C ILE A 58 -27.29 -17.75 37.78
N LEU A 59 -27.06 -16.84 38.72
CA LEU A 59 -26.49 -17.15 40.03
C LEU A 59 -27.60 -17.21 41.07
N ARG A 60 -27.59 -18.23 41.93
CA ARG A 60 -28.56 -18.38 43.02
C ARG A 60 -27.83 -18.60 44.34
N GLN A 61 -28.22 -17.84 45.36
CA GLN A 61 -27.74 -18.04 46.72
C GLN A 61 -28.83 -17.62 47.72
N GLY A 62 -29.43 -18.59 48.38
CA GLY A 62 -30.57 -18.36 49.27
C GLY A 62 -31.76 -17.74 48.53
N LEU A 63 -32.13 -16.51 48.90
CA LEU A 63 -33.22 -15.75 48.27
C LEU A 63 -32.73 -14.83 47.13
N GLU A 64 -31.43 -14.75 46.89
CA GLU A 64 -30.88 -13.94 45.80
C GLU A 64 -30.84 -14.74 44.50
N THR A 65 -31.33 -14.14 43.42
CA THR A 65 -31.21 -14.63 42.05
C THR A 65 -30.63 -13.50 41.21
N ILE A 66 -29.46 -13.72 40.61
CA ILE A 66 -28.72 -12.69 39.88
C ILE A 66 -28.51 -13.15 38.45
N VAL A 67 -28.93 -12.33 37.48
CA VAL A 67 -28.63 -12.57 36.06
C VAL A 67 -27.29 -11.94 35.69
N VAL A 68 -26.48 -12.66 34.92
CA VAL A 68 -25.15 -12.20 34.56
C VAL A 68 -24.98 -12.22 33.05
N GLN A 69 -24.40 -11.15 32.52
CA GLN A 69 -23.96 -11.03 31.14
C GLN A 69 -22.45 -10.79 31.10
N CYS A 70 -21.75 -11.61 30.34
CA CYS A 70 -20.33 -11.55 30.07
C CYS A 70 -20.06 -10.92 28.70
N LYS A 71 -19.05 -10.04 28.64
CA LYS A 71 -18.57 -9.40 27.41
C LYS A 71 -17.05 -9.57 27.34
N HIS A 72 -16.59 -10.54 26.56
CA HIS A 72 -15.16 -10.76 26.37
C HIS A 72 -14.58 -9.81 25.31
N TRP A 73 -14.60 -8.50 25.59
CA TRP A 73 -14.09 -7.45 24.71
C TRP A 73 -12.76 -6.91 25.23
N ASN A 74 -11.78 -6.75 24.32
CA ASN A 74 -10.47 -6.15 24.63
C ASN A 74 -10.15 -4.93 23.76
N CYS A 75 -10.90 -4.69 22.68
CA CYS A 75 -10.65 -3.56 21.77
C CYS A 75 -11.65 -2.41 21.97
N TRP A 76 -12.86 -2.72 22.42
CA TRP A 76 -13.99 -1.78 22.48
C TRP A 76 -14.60 -1.76 23.87
N LYS A 77 -15.02 -0.57 24.30
CA LYS A 77 -15.76 -0.35 25.54
C LYS A 77 -17.20 -0.84 25.40
N VAL A 78 -17.73 -1.41 26.48
CA VAL A 78 -19.13 -1.83 26.56
C VAL A 78 -20.06 -0.60 26.69
N PRO A 79 -21.03 -0.42 25.78
CA PRO A 79 -21.95 0.73 25.80
C PRO A 79 -23.07 0.56 26.85
N HIS A 80 -23.81 1.66 27.07
CA HIS A 80 -24.95 1.68 27.99
C HIS A 80 -26.13 0.79 27.54
N ASN A 81 -26.22 0.46 26.24
CA ASN A 81 -27.28 -0.37 25.70
C ASN A 81 -27.30 -1.76 26.37
N ASP A 82 -26.14 -2.37 26.61
CA ASP A 82 -26.05 -3.67 27.27
C ASP A 82 -26.60 -3.61 28.71
N VAL A 83 -26.35 -2.50 29.41
CA VAL A 83 -26.91 -2.26 30.75
C VAL A 83 -28.43 -2.19 30.70
N HIS A 84 -29.00 -1.37 29.81
CA HIS A 84 -30.46 -1.25 29.69
C HIS A 84 -31.14 -2.54 29.25
N GLN A 85 -30.51 -3.30 28.36
CA GLN A 85 -31.03 -4.57 27.93
C GLN A 85 -31.07 -5.56 29.10
N LEU A 86 -29.99 -5.65 29.89
CA LEU A 86 -29.94 -6.56 31.03
C LEU A 86 -30.95 -6.19 32.12
N ILE A 87 -31.32 -4.91 32.28
CA ILE A 87 -32.42 -4.49 33.17
C ILE A 87 -33.74 -5.13 32.76
N GLY A 88 -34.10 -5.03 31.47
CA GLY A 88 -35.33 -5.62 30.97
C GLY A 88 -35.36 -7.13 31.23
N VAL A 89 -34.23 -7.78 30.99
CA VAL A 89 -34.09 -9.22 31.23
C VAL A 89 -34.16 -9.58 32.72
N MET A 90 -33.52 -8.81 33.61
CA MET A 90 -33.60 -8.99 35.05
C MET A 90 -35.06 -8.97 35.55
N HIS A 91 -35.87 -8.04 35.04
CA HIS A 91 -37.30 -7.97 35.37
C HIS A 91 -38.08 -9.17 34.86
N THR A 92 -37.87 -9.57 33.59
CA THR A 92 -38.55 -10.73 33.00
C THR A 92 -38.18 -12.04 33.70
N ALA A 93 -36.92 -12.17 34.15
CA ALA A 93 -36.44 -13.33 34.88
C ALA A 93 -36.80 -13.33 36.38
N ALA A 94 -37.49 -12.30 36.88
CA ALA A 94 -37.77 -12.08 38.31
C ALA A 94 -36.51 -12.15 39.18
N ALA A 95 -35.37 -11.69 38.66
CA ALA A 95 -34.10 -11.67 39.36
C ALA A 95 -34.02 -10.50 40.34
N THR A 96 -33.34 -10.71 41.48
CA THR A 96 -33.11 -9.70 42.51
C THR A 96 -31.97 -8.75 42.17
N GLY A 97 -31.14 -9.10 41.19
CA GLY A 97 -30.07 -8.26 40.68
C GLY A 97 -29.52 -8.69 39.34
N ALA A 98 -28.64 -7.86 38.79
CA ALA A 98 -27.97 -8.08 37.52
C ALA A 98 -26.49 -7.67 37.59
N ILE A 99 -25.65 -8.37 36.83
CA ILE A 99 -24.23 -8.04 36.70
C ILE A 99 -23.83 -8.05 35.22
N VAL A 100 -23.20 -6.98 34.76
CA VAL A 100 -22.46 -6.99 33.49
C VAL A 100 -20.98 -7.12 33.81
N ILE A 101 -20.33 -8.13 33.23
CA ILE A 101 -18.91 -8.43 33.42
C ILE A 101 -18.21 -8.28 32.08
N THR A 102 -17.10 -7.57 32.04
CA THR A 102 -16.27 -7.44 30.83
C THR A 102 -14.80 -7.72 31.12
N SER A 103 -14.09 -8.31 30.16
CA SER A 103 -12.62 -8.44 30.23
C SER A 103 -11.88 -7.13 29.94
N GLY A 104 -12.60 -6.13 29.40
CA GLY A 104 -12.08 -4.82 29.01
C GLY A 104 -12.68 -3.71 29.87
N GLU A 105 -13.25 -2.69 29.22
CA GLU A 105 -13.70 -1.47 29.90
C GLU A 105 -15.16 -1.14 29.56
N PHE A 106 -15.80 -0.33 30.42
CA PHE A 106 -17.11 0.25 30.18
C PHE A 106 -17.01 1.68 29.66
N THR A 107 -18.02 2.11 28.90
CA THR A 107 -18.18 3.55 28.60
C THR A 107 -18.67 4.31 29.83
N ASN A 108 -18.31 5.60 29.95
CA ASN A 108 -18.86 6.47 31.01
C ASN A 108 -20.41 6.46 31.03
N ALA A 109 -21.04 6.42 29.85
CA ALA A 109 -22.49 6.30 29.73
C ALA A 109 -23.03 5.00 30.33
N ALA A 110 -22.31 3.88 30.23
CA ALA A 110 -22.70 2.62 30.86
C ALA A 110 -22.59 2.70 32.38
N ILE A 111 -21.52 3.32 32.89
CA ILE A 111 -21.32 3.55 34.33
C ILE A 111 -22.43 4.46 34.89
N GLU A 112 -22.73 5.56 34.21
CA GLU A 112 -23.82 6.47 34.57
C GLU A 112 -25.19 5.80 34.49
N ALA A 113 -25.41 4.93 33.50
CA ALA A 113 -26.64 4.16 33.40
C ALA A 113 -26.78 3.19 34.58
N ALA A 114 -25.74 2.41 34.89
CA ALA A 114 -25.77 1.48 36.02
C ALA A 114 -25.94 2.18 37.37
N ALA A 115 -25.34 3.36 37.56
CA ALA A 115 -25.47 4.15 38.79
C ALA A 115 -26.92 4.57 39.11
N LYS A 116 -27.80 4.63 38.09
CA LYS A 116 -29.23 4.93 38.29
C LYS A 116 -30.03 3.76 38.85
N PHE A 117 -29.47 2.54 38.85
CA PHE A 117 -30.15 1.32 39.26
C PHE A 117 -29.35 0.57 40.32
N ARG A 118 -29.86 0.55 41.57
CA ARG A 118 -29.14 -0.06 42.71
C ARG A 118 -28.89 -1.55 42.61
N HIS A 119 -29.66 -2.26 41.77
CA HIS A 119 -29.61 -3.71 41.62
C HIS A 119 -28.71 -4.16 40.47
N ILE A 120 -28.01 -3.24 39.81
CA ILE A 120 -27.06 -3.55 38.73
C ILE A 120 -25.65 -3.30 39.20
N ARG A 121 -24.74 -4.23 38.89
CA ARG A 121 -23.30 -4.06 39.08
C ARG A 121 -22.56 -4.19 37.77
N LEU A 122 -21.50 -3.41 37.63
CA LEU A 122 -20.54 -3.51 36.53
C LEU A 122 -19.21 -4.03 37.10
N ILE A 123 -18.64 -5.03 36.44
CA ILE A 123 -17.32 -5.58 36.79
C ILE A 123 -16.44 -5.47 35.56
N ASP A 124 -15.44 -4.58 35.62
CA ASP A 124 -14.52 -4.34 34.51
C ASP A 124 -13.34 -5.31 34.50
N GLY A 125 -12.53 -5.24 33.45
CA GLY A 125 -11.39 -6.11 33.25
C GLY A 125 -10.32 -6.02 34.33
N LYS A 126 -10.22 -4.89 35.05
CA LYS A 126 -9.27 -4.74 36.16
C LYS A 126 -9.79 -5.53 37.36
N VAL A 127 -11.07 -5.40 37.68
CA VAL A 127 -11.70 -6.12 38.78
C VAL A 127 -11.75 -7.63 38.48
N VAL A 128 -12.08 -8.03 37.25
CA VAL A 128 -12.08 -9.45 36.85
C VAL A 128 -10.72 -10.11 37.07
N ARG A 129 -9.63 -9.44 36.68
CA ARG A 129 -8.27 -9.97 36.90
C ARG A 129 -7.92 -10.12 38.38
N ALA A 130 -8.37 -9.18 39.21
CA ALA A 130 -8.21 -9.30 40.65
C ALA A 130 -9.05 -10.44 41.25
N MET A 131 -10.25 -10.67 40.73
CA MET A 131 -11.14 -11.77 41.15
C MET A 131 -10.58 -13.14 40.78
N LEU A 132 -10.12 -13.30 39.55
CA LEU A 132 -9.67 -14.60 39.02
C LEU A 132 -8.23 -14.94 39.42
N GLY A 133 -7.41 -13.93 39.73
CA GLY A 133 -5.99 -14.11 40.01
C GLY A 133 -5.20 -14.50 38.76
N PRO A 134 -4.00 -15.10 38.93
CA PRO A 134 -3.21 -15.61 37.81
C PRO A 134 -3.97 -16.68 37.03
N ILE A 135 -4.19 -16.44 35.75
CA ILE A 135 -4.81 -17.39 34.83
C ILE A 135 -3.69 -18.07 34.05
N GLU A 136 -3.74 -19.40 33.97
CA GLU A 136 -2.80 -20.15 33.16
C GLU A 136 -2.93 -19.76 31.70
N GLU A 137 -1.78 -19.63 31.04
CA GLU A 137 -1.77 -19.28 29.63
C GLU A 137 -2.53 -20.35 28.86
N PRO A 138 -3.62 -20.00 28.14
CA PRO A 138 -4.39 -21.00 27.43
C PRO A 138 -3.42 -21.69 26.51
N ALA A 139 -3.29 -23.01 26.68
CA ALA A 139 -2.47 -23.81 25.80
C ALA A 139 -2.96 -23.50 24.39
N MET A 140 -2.15 -22.76 23.62
CA MET A 140 -2.46 -22.59 22.22
C MET A 140 -2.66 -24.00 21.70
N PRO A 141 -3.78 -24.29 21.01
CA PRO A 141 -3.82 -25.51 20.25
C PRO A 141 -2.62 -25.40 19.31
N HIS A 142 -1.54 -26.09 19.68
CA HIS A 142 -0.48 -26.42 18.77
C HIS A 142 -1.27 -27.08 17.68
N LEU A 143 -1.38 -26.40 16.54
CA LEU A 143 -1.98 -26.98 15.37
C LEU A 143 -1.06 -28.16 15.06
N THR A 144 -1.34 -29.31 15.67
CA THR A 144 -0.87 -30.59 15.18
C THR A 144 -1.26 -30.54 13.71
N LEU A 145 -0.29 -30.77 12.84
CA LEU A 145 -0.53 -30.73 11.38
C LEU A 145 -1.78 -31.53 10.98
N ASP A 146 -2.13 -32.54 11.79
CA ASP A 146 -3.29 -33.42 11.65
C ASP A 146 -4.65 -32.77 11.96
N ALA A 147 -4.68 -31.68 12.74
CA ALA A 147 -5.90 -30.98 13.17
C ALA A 147 -6.23 -29.73 12.34
N MET A 148 -5.40 -29.37 11.35
CA MET A 148 -5.67 -28.22 10.50
C MET A 148 -6.82 -28.51 9.51
N PRO A 149 -7.68 -27.51 9.20
CA PRO A 149 -8.69 -27.66 8.17
C PRO A 149 -8.07 -28.07 6.82
N SER A 150 -8.76 -28.92 6.08
CA SER A 150 -8.24 -29.53 4.83
C SER A 150 -7.80 -28.56 3.73
N TRP A 151 -8.09 -27.26 3.85
CA TRP A 151 -7.58 -26.23 2.94
C TRP A 151 -6.11 -25.86 3.24
N VAL A 152 -5.66 -25.99 4.49
CA VAL A 152 -4.27 -25.76 4.91
C VAL A 152 -3.36 -26.91 4.45
N SER A 153 -3.82 -28.16 4.58
CA SER A 153 -3.10 -29.33 4.03
C SER A 153 -3.16 -29.38 2.49
N ARG A 154 -4.25 -28.92 1.87
CA ARG A 154 -4.35 -28.76 0.41
C ARG A 154 -3.37 -27.72 -0.17
N ALA A 155 -3.00 -26.69 0.60
CA ALA A 155 -2.00 -25.73 0.14
C ALA A 155 -0.63 -26.41 -0.09
N ARG A 156 -0.31 -27.46 0.66
CA ARG A 156 0.94 -28.23 0.50
C ARG A 156 0.89 -29.21 -0.68
N HIS A 157 -0.29 -29.72 -1.06
CA HIS A 157 -0.47 -30.57 -2.25
C HIS A 157 -0.68 -29.79 -3.57
N ARG A 158 -0.83 -28.46 -3.53
CA ARG A 158 -0.74 -27.58 -4.71
C ARG A 158 0.68 -27.14 -5.06
N GLY A 159 1.68 -27.83 -4.50
CA GLY A 159 3.08 -27.71 -4.87
C GLY A 159 3.63 -29.01 -5.46
N ALA A 160 2.85 -29.77 -6.23
CA ALA A 160 3.48 -30.66 -7.21
C ALA A 160 4.06 -29.74 -8.31
N PRO A 161 5.33 -29.88 -8.72
CA PRO A 161 5.82 -29.16 -9.88
C PRO A 161 4.93 -29.57 -11.05
N THR A 162 4.11 -28.63 -11.51
CA THR A 162 3.50 -28.76 -12.83
C THR A 162 4.70 -28.99 -13.76
N ARG A 163 4.78 -30.19 -14.33
CA ARG A 163 5.65 -30.45 -15.47
C ARG A 163 5.31 -29.36 -16.46
N THR A 164 6.14 -28.32 -16.51
CA THR A 164 6.02 -27.24 -17.47
C THR A 164 6.09 -27.94 -18.82
N PRO A 165 5.07 -27.82 -19.69
CA PRO A 165 5.22 -28.33 -21.03
C PRO A 165 6.31 -27.48 -21.66
N ALA A 166 7.53 -28.01 -21.79
CA ALA A 166 8.69 -27.32 -22.34
C ALA A 166 8.39 -26.63 -23.70
N LEU A 167 7.37 -27.13 -24.40
CA LEU A 167 6.78 -26.57 -25.62
C LEU A 167 6.26 -25.13 -25.47
N ALA A 168 5.70 -24.73 -24.31
CA ALA A 168 5.16 -23.38 -24.11
C ALA A 168 6.26 -22.32 -23.99
N ILE A 169 7.39 -22.69 -23.36
CA ILE A 169 8.56 -21.81 -23.22
C ILE A 169 9.27 -21.65 -24.57
N ALA A 170 9.43 -22.75 -25.32
CA ALA A 170 10.00 -22.71 -26.66
C ALA A 170 9.16 -21.85 -27.64
N GLY A 171 7.83 -21.93 -27.54
CA GLY A 171 6.93 -21.09 -28.34
C GLY A 171 7.09 -19.60 -28.06
N ALA A 172 7.21 -19.21 -26.79
CA ALA A 172 7.39 -17.80 -26.40
C ALA A 172 8.74 -17.22 -26.87
N PHE A 173 9.82 -18.01 -26.81
CA PHE A 173 11.11 -17.58 -27.35
C PHE A 173 11.11 -17.46 -28.88
N LEU A 174 10.40 -18.35 -29.58
CA LEU A 174 10.27 -18.30 -31.03
C LEU A 174 9.48 -17.06 -31.48
N THR A 175 8.38 -16.74 -30.82
CA THR A 175 7.58 -15.55 -31.14
C THR A 175 8.33 -14.26 -30.82
N MET A 176 9.07 -14.23 -29.71
CA MET A 176 9.92 -13.08 -29.36
C MET A 176 11.07 -12.87 -30.36
N LEU A 177 11.72 -13.94 -30.82
CA LEU A 177 12.76 -13.87 -31.85
C LEU A 177 12.22 -13.38 -33.19
N LEU A 178 11.05 -13.88 -33.61
CA LEU A 178 10.39 -13.41 -34.83
C LEU A 178 10.00 -11.94 -34.74
N ALA A 179 9.41 -11.52 -33.62
CA ALA A 179 9.04 -10.12 -33.40
C ALA A 179 10.27 -9.19 -33.42
N LEU A 180 11.37 -9.60 -32.77
CA LEU A 180 12.62 -8.85 -32.76
C LEU A 180 13.24 -8.77 -34.17
N GLY A 181 13.19 -9.85 -34.95
CA GLY A 181 13.65 -9.87 -36.34
C GLY A 181 12.85 -8.95 -37.26
N VAL A 182 11.52 -8.94 -37.11
CA VAL A 182 10.65 -8.00 -37.85
C VAL A 182 10.94 -6.56 -37.46
N LEU A 183 11.13 -6.28 -36.16
CA LEU A 183 11.49 -4.95 -35.68
C LEU A 183 12.86 -4.51 -36.22
N TYR A 184 13.83 -5.41 -36.25
CA TYR A 184 15.18 -5.12 -36.77
C TYR A 184 15.16 -4.84 -38.28
N THR A 185 14.45 -5.63 -39.07
CA THR A 185 14.33 -5.39 -40.52
C THR A 185 13.56 -4.11 -40.82
N TYR A 186 12.52 -3.79 -40.05
CA TYR A 186 11.84 -2.50 -40.11
C TYR A 186 12.78 -1.34 -39.79
N TYR A 187 13.57 -1.45 -38.72
CA TYR A 187 14.54 -0.43 -38.33
C TYR A 187 15.59 -0.20 -39.43
N MET A 188 16.20 -1.27 -39.94
CA MET A 188 17.19 -1.19 -41.02
C MET A 188 16.60 -0.60 -42.31
N ALA A 189 15.39 -1.00 -42.69
CA ALA A 189 14.71 -0.43 -43.86
C ALA A 189 14.35 1.05 -43.65
N SER A 190 13.98 1.44 -42.42
CA SER A 190 13.70 2.83 -42.08
C SER A 190 14.96 3.70 -42.15
N PHE A 191 16.10 3.15 -41.70
CA PHE A 191 17.40 3.81 -41.74
C PHE A 191 17.86 4.04 -43.18
N GLN A 192 17.75 3.02 -44.03
CA GLN A 192 18.11 3.13 -45.44
C GLN A 192 17.21 4.10 -46.22
N LYS A 193 15.90 4.14 -45.93
CA LYS A 193 14.98 5.09 -46.55
C LYS A 193 15.31 6.53 -46.16
N ALA A 194 15.62 6.78 -44.88
CA ALA A 194 15.99 8.11 -44.40
C ALA A 194 17.24 8.65 -45.11
N GLU A 195 18.26 7.80 -45.30
CA GLU A 195 19.48 8.18 -46.00
C GLU A 195 19.25 8.42 -47.51
N LEU A 196 18.42 7.58 -48.14
CA LEU A 196 18.06 7.72 -49.55
C LEU A 196 17.28 9.01 -49.85
N ASP A 197 16.39 9.43 -48.93
CA ASP A 197 15.61 10.65 -49.08
C ASP A 197 16.47 11.92 -48.90
N ILE A 198 17.45 11.89 -47.98
CA ILE A 198 18.44 12.96 -47.85
C ILE A 198 19.30 13.06 -49.12
N MET A 199 19.77 11.93 -49.65
CA MET A 199 20.58 11.89 -50.88
C MET A 199 19.78 12.36 -52.11
N ARG A 200 18.50 11.98 -52.23
CA ARG A 200 17.59 12.47 -53.28
C ARG A 200 17.34 13.97 -53.17
N ALA A 201 17.13 14.48 -51.95
CA ALA A 201 16.95 15.90 -51.71
C ALA A 201 18.21 16.68 -52.14
N ALA A 202 19.40 16.24 -51.72
CA ALA A 202 20.68 16.84 -52.11
C ALA A 202 20.91 16.79 -53.63
N THR A 203 20.61 15.66 -54.27
CA THR A 203 20.72 15.52 -55.73
C THR A 203 19.76 16.45 -56.46
N SER A 204 18.51 16.56 -55.99
CA SER A 204 17.51 17.46 -56.59
C SER A 204 17.90 18.94 -56.45
N GLN A 205 18.54 19.33 -55.36
CA GLN A 205 19.04 20.68 -55.12
C GLN A 205 20.23 21.00 -56.04
N ALA A 206 21.16 20.06 -56.21
CA ALA A 206 22.27 20.19 -57.15
C ALA A 206 21.77 20.32 -58.60
N THR A 207 20.80 19.50 -59.03
CA THR A 207 20.20 19.59 -60.37
C THR A 207 19.51 20.94 -60.59
N ARG A 208 18.81 21.48 -59.58
CA ARG A 208 18.20 22.81 -59.65
C ARG A 208 19.24 23.93 -59.77
N GLN A 209 20.35 23.85 -59.03
CA GLN A 209 21.44 24.84 -59.13
C GLN A 209 22.09 24.82 -60.51
N ILE A 210 22.37 23.65 -61.06
CA ILE A 210 22.95 23.52 -62.42
C ILE A 210 21.97 24.08 -63.46
N ALA A 211 20.67 23.75 -63.36
CA ALA A 211 19.65 24.30 -64.25
C ALA A 211 19.52 25.84 -64.12
N ALA A 212 19.62 26.39 -62.91
CA ALA A 212 19.59 27.84 -62.68
C ALA A 212 20.83 28.56 -63.25
N VAL A 213 22.01 27.93 -63.21
CA VAL A 213 23.22 28.45 -63.86
C VAL A 213 23.09 28.42 -65.38
N ALA A 214 22.54 27.34 -65.94
CA ALA A 214 22.31 27.22 -67.39
C ALA A 214 21.25 28.20 -67.92
N ALA A 215 20.28 28.59 -67.09
CA ALA A 215 19.22 29.53 -67.45
C ALA A 215 19.61 31.02 -67.35
N ARG A 216 20.86 31.35 -66.94
CA ARG A 216 21.33 32.74 -66.94
C ARG A 216 21.67 33.16 -68.39
N PRO A 217 21.09 34.25 -68.92
CA PRO A 217 21.48 34.77 -70.22
C PRO A 217 22.92 35.30 -70.17
N SER A 218 23.73 34.95 -71.19
CA SER A 218 25.10 35.41 -71.34
C SER A 218 25.17 36.92 -71.56
N ALA A 219 25.87 37.65 -70.70
CA ALA A 219 26.21 39.05 -70.93
C ALA A 219 27.15 39.18 -72.15
N PRO A 220 27.01 40.24 -72.98
CA PRO A 220 27.84 40.40 -74.18
C PRO A 220 29.31 40.65 -73.82
N PHE A 221 30.17 39.97 -74.57
CA PHE A 221 31.62 39.96 -74.49
C PHE A 221 32.22 41.33 -74.89
N ILE A 222 32.81 42.05 -73.93
CA ILE A 222 33.69 43.20 -74.24
C ILE A 222 35.14 42.73 -74.29
N ARG A 223 35.71 42.84 -75.50
CA ARG A 223 37.10 42.55 -75.83
C ARG A 223 37.98 43.70 -75.32
N ALA A 224 38.72 43.48 -74.24
CA ALA A 224 39.78 44.38 -73.80
C ALA A 224 41.13 43.65 -73.88
N THR A 225 41.88 44.03 -74.90
CA THR A 225 43.32 43.82 -75.06
C THR A 225 44.10 44.45 -73.90
N GLN A 226 44.88 43.68 -73.14
CA GLN A 226 46.32 43.92 -72.99
C GLN A 226 46.99 42.90 -72.06
N GLN A 227 48.17 42.53 -72.53
CA GLN A 227 49.15 41.60 -72.01
C GLN A 227 50.00 42.26 -70.90
N ARG A 228 50.17 41.59 -69.76
CA ARG A 228 51.37 41.64 -68.89
C ARG A 228 51.31 40.55 -67.83
N GLU A 229 52.03 39.45 -68.07
CA GLU A 229 53.35 39.14 -67.50
C GLU A 229 53.23 38.21 -66.28
N ALA A 230 53.58 36.95 -66.51
CA ALA A 230 53.87 35.99 -65.46
C ALA A 230 55.18 36.38 -64.78
N SER A 231 55.18 36.38 -63.46
CA SER A 231 56.40 36.28 -62.67
C SER A 231 56.13 35.32 -61.52
N THR A 232 56.72 34.16 -61.66
CA THR A 232 56.80 33.05 -60.72
C THR A 232 57.62 33.41 -59.48
N LEU A 233 57.28 32.82 -58.34
CA LEU A 233 58.28 32.16 -57.49
C LEU A 233 57.61 31.15 -56.55
N ASN A 234 58.03 29.89 -56.70
CA ASN A 234 57.81 28.73 -55.82
C ASN A 234 56.40 28.14 -55.78
N GLY A 235 56.09 27.33 -56.80
CA GLY A 235 54.84 26.62 -56.96
C GLY A 235 54.42 25.77 -55.76
N HIS A 236 53.28 26.11 -55.17
CA HIS A 236 52.26 25.24 -54.57
C HIS A 236 50.95 26.06 -54.39
N PRO A 237 49.76 25.44 -54.51
CA PRO A 237 48.48 26.16 -54.37
C PRO A 237 48.18 26.48 -52.89
N VAL A 238 47.78 27.71 -52.59
CA VAL A 238 47.36 28.12 -51.24
C VAL A 238 45.87 27.84 -51.07
N ILE A 239 45.56 26.90 -50.17
CA ILE A 239 44.22 26.63 -49.66
C ILE A 239 43.94 27.68 -48.57
N VAL A 240 42.89 28.48 -48.73
CA VAL A 240 42.46 29.50 -47.76
C VAL A 240 41.43 28.89 -46.81
N HIS A 241 41.77 28.79 -45.52
CA HIS A 241 40.82 28.66 -44.42
C HIS A 241 40.68 30.05 -43.77
N ASP A 242 39.48 30.60 -43.73
CA ASP A 242 39.22 31.91 -43.12
C ASP A 242 39.29 31.82 -41.58
N THR A 243 40.28 32.49 -41.00
CA THR A 243 40.34 32.88 -39.58
C THR A 243 40.04 34.37 -39.46
N PRO A 244 39.28 34.84 -38.45
CA PRO A 244 38.91 36.25 -38.30
C PRO A 244 40.14 37.14 -38.09
N THR A 245 40.22 38.24 -38.84
CA THR A 245 41.47 38.98 -39.11
C THR A 245 41.55 40.33 -38.41
N THR A 246 40.77 40.58 -37.35
CA THR A 246 40.72 41.92 -36.78
C THR A 246 40.72 41.92 -35.25
N LYS A 247 41.65 42.69 -34.66
CA LYS A 247 41.82 42.84 -33.21
C LYS A 247 40.54 43.31 -32.49
N ALA A 248 39.69 44.05 -33.20
CA ALA A 248 38.37 44.47 -32.71
C ALA A 248 37.38 43.30 -32.58
N GLU A 249 37.40 42.34 -33.52
CA GLU A 249 36.52 41.17 -33.50
C GLU A 249 36.91 40.17 -32.40
N ILE A 250 38.20 40.09 -32.09
CA ILE A 250 38.72 39.29 -30.96
C ILE A 250 38.27 39.88 -29.62
N ALA A 251 38.33 41.21 -29.47
CA ALA A 251 37.89 41.89 -28.25
C ALA A 251 36.37 41.77 -28.03
N ASP A 252 35.56 41.88 -29.10
CA ASP A 252 34.12 41.69 -29.04
C ASP A 252 33.73 40.24 -28.66
N TRP A 253 34.53 39.27 -29.10
CA TRP A 253 34.34 37.86 -28.74
C TRP A 253 34.68 37.59 -27.27
N GLU A 254 35.77 38.16 -26.76
CA GLU A 254 36.16 38.06 -25.35
C GLU A 254 35.14 38.74 -24.42
N ALA A 255 34.62 39.91 -24.80
CA ALA A 255 33.60 40.61 -24.03
C ALA A 255 32.29 39.79 -23.91
N LYS A 256 31.82 39.19 -25.01
CA LYS A 256 30.64 38.31 -25.01
C LYS A 256 30.85 37.03 -24.20
N ASN A 257 32.06 36.48 -24.21
CA ASN A 257 32.40 35.34 -23.37
C ASN A 257 32.41 35.71 -21.87
N ALA A 258 32.93 36.89 -21.51
CA ALA A 258 32.91 37.37 -20.13
C ALA A 258 31.47 37.62 -19.60
N GLU A 259 30.58 38.17 -20.44
CA GLU A 259 29.16 38.30 -20.11
C GLU A 259 28.48 36.94 -19.91
N SER A 260 28.80 35.96 -20.76
CA SER A 260 28.28 34.60 -20.65
C SER A 260 28.71 33.92 -19.33
N MET A 261 29.93 34.16 -18.86
CA MET A 261 30.43 33.64 -17.57
C MET A 261 29.72 34.27 -16.37
N ARG A 262 29.38 35.56 -16.43
CA ARG A 262 28.69 36.27 -15.34
C ARG A 262 27.25 35.82 -15.13
N ILE A 263 26.62 35.27 -16.16
CA ILE A 263 25.27 34.69 -16.09
C ILE A 263 25.30 33.34 -15.37
N LEU A 264 26.38 32.55 -15.55
CA LEU A 264 26.56 31.25 -14.89
C LEU A 264 26.79 31.38 -13.38
N GLU A 265 27.51 32.41 -12.93
CA GLU A 265 27.68 32.70 -11.49
C GLU A 265 26.36 33.07 -10.79
N LYS A 266 25.45 33.77 -11.48
CA LYS A 266 24.14 34.16 -10.91
C LYS A 266 23.11 33.03 -10.89
N THR A 267 23.34 31.94 -11.62
CA THR A 267 22.38 30.83 -11.79
C THR A 267 22.82 29.53 -11.12
N THR A 268 23.94 29.55 -10.40
CA THR A 268 24.44 28.38 -9.65
C THR A 268 24.03 28.47 -8.17
N PRO A 269 23.02 27.70 -7.71
CA PRO A 269 22.71 27.61 -6.29
C PRO A 269 23.79 26.78 -5.56
N SER A 270 24.37 27.34 -4.49
CA SER A 270 25.15 26.57 -3.52
C SER A 270 24.22 25.68 -2.69
N VAL A 271 24.52 24.38 -2.65
CA VAL A 271 23.82 23.35 -1.88
C VAL A 271 24.86 22.68 -0.97
N PRO A 272 24.47 22.27 0.25
CA PRO A 272 24.20 23.08 1.45
C PRO A 272 25.46 23.48 2.22
#